data_AF-A0A537WRH7-F1
#
_entry.id   AF-A0A537WRH7-F1
#
_cell.length_a   1.000
_cell.length_b   1.000
_cell.length_c   1.000
_cell.angle_alpha   90.00
_cell.angle_beta   90.00
_cell.angle_gamma   90.00
#
_symmetry.space_group_name_H-M   'P 1'
#
loop_
_entity.id
_entity.type
_entity.pdbx_description
1 polymer ?
#
loop_
_entity_poly.entity_id
_entity_poly.type
_entity_poly.pdbx_seq_one_letter_code
_entity_poly.pdbx_strand_id
1 'polypeptide(L)'
;MTPKPSRSPKPPSRSAVPDVLAPDLRVIFCGINPGRVSAAAAAHFANPRNDFWRLLQAAKFTSRLYEPGEQFDVLKEGIGLTNAAYRTTPGSADLRRSDFDGAAERLERIARELKPRWIGFVGKEAYRGTFGERPELGVQDRRLGETHLFVLPSTSPANAVVPWLERERWFQELAGRSSGLPLRRAVRALVLDPADRVLLVRFEWPDKTVWAPPGGGIDPGETPEEAIVRELAEECGLRGFELGPLIWTRTHWHTDMGGWGGQAEQIYLVRTEAFEPAPEWTEAQLVAEGISGQRWFTPEQADAQGLVFAPRRLSMLLWNLLRDGPLTETIDVGV
;
A
#
# COMPACT_ATOMS: atom_id res chain seq x y z
N MET A 1 49.86 17.77 -28.57
CA MET A 1 48.67 16.97 -28.19
C MET A 1 47.44 17.77 -28.56
N THR A 2 46.72 17.38 -29.59
CA THR A 2 45.44 18.01 -29.98
C THR A 2 44.35 17.61 -28.97
N PRO A 3 43.51 18.54 -28.50
CA PRO A 3 42.41 18.21 -27.61
C PRO A 3 41.41 17.29 -28.35
N LYS A 4 40.99 16.20 -27.71
CA LYS A 4 39.88 15.39 -28.23
C LYS A 4 38.64 16.27 -28.35
N PRO A 5 37.87 16.16 -29.46
CA PRO A 5 36.64 16.91 -29.59
C PRO A 5 35.66 16.49 -28.49
N SER A 6 35.17 17.50 -27.76
CA SER A 6 33.99 17.39 -26.91
C SER A 6 32.87 16.72 -27.70
N ARG A 7 32.39 15.56 -27.22
CA ARG A 7 31.24 14.88 -27.82
C ARG A 7 30.03 15.80 -27.68
N SER A 8 29.49 16.24 -28.82
CA SER A 8 28.18 16.86 -28.89
C SER A 8 27.15 15.95 -28.17
N PRO A 9 26.23 16.52 -27.38
CA PRO A 9 25.21 15.72 -26.71
C PRO A 9 24.40 14.96 -27.77
N LYS A 10 24.32 13.63 -27.61
CA LYS A 10 23.47 12.81 -28.48
C LYS A 10 22.03 13.36 -28.40
N PRO A 11 21.30 13.46 -29.53
CA PRO A 11 19.89 13.79 -29.46
C PRO A 11 19.19 12.80 -28.53
N PRO A 12 18.21 13.26 -27.72
CA PRO A 12 17.52 12.38 -26.79
C PRO A 12 16.92 11.22 -27.58
N SER A 13 17.24 9.98 -27.17
CA SER A 13 16.72 8.78 -27.83
C SER A 13 15.20 8.82 -27.80
N ARG A 14 14.53 8.87 -28.95
CA ARG A 14 13.07 8.84 -29.00
C ARG A 14 12.59 7.43 -28.63
N SER A 15 11.78 7.33 -27.57
CA SER A 15 11.16 6.06 -27.17
C SER A 15 10.15 5.58 -28.22
N ALA A 16 10.04 4.27 -28.42
CA ALA A 16 8.97 3.66 -29.22
C ALA A 16 7.58 3.77 -28.57
N VAL A 17 7.55 4.03 -27.25
CA VAL A 17 6.32 4.29 -26.48
C VAL A 17 6.39 5.74 -25.99
N PRO A 18 5.45 6.61 -26.39
CA PRO A 18 5.45 8.01 -25.99
C PRO A 18 5.22 8.16 -24.49
N ASP A 19 5.76 9.22 -23.89
CA ASP A 19 5.36 9.59 -22.54
C ASP A 19 3.93 10.13 -22.55
N VAL A 20 3.21 9.85 -21.46
CA VAL A 20 1.87 10.36 -21.17
C VAL A 20 1.99 11.26 -19.96
N LEU A 21 2.06 12.58 -20.18
CA LEU A 21 2.36 13.55 -19.13
C LEU A 21 1.46 14.77 -19.26
N ALA A 22 1.08 15.34 -18.12
CA ALA A 22 0.42 16.63 -17.99
C ALA A 22 0.87 17.28 -16.67
N PRO A 23 0.62 18.59 -16.47
CA PRO A 23 0.86 19.25 -15.19
C PRO A 23 -0.03 18.70 -14.06
N ASP A 24 0.46 18.82 -12.82
CA ASP A 24 -0.26 18.63 -11.55
C ASP A 24 -0.94 17.26 -11.38
N LEU A 25 -0.39 16.23 -12.02
CA LEU A 25 -0.89 14.85 -11.91
C LEU A 25 -0.74 14.30 -10.49
N ARG A 26 -1.70 13.45 -10.08
CA ARG A 26 -1.66 12.77 -8.78
C ARG A 26 -0.46 11.83 -8.70
N VAL A 27 -0.17 11.13 -9.80
CA VAL A 27 0.92 10.17 -9.89
C VAL A 27 1.39 10.02 -11.34
N ILE A 28 2.69 9.82 -11.53
CA ILE A 28 3.27 9.35 -12.79
C ILE A 28 3.89 7.97 -12.53
N PHE A 29 3.47 6.95 -13.28
CA PHE A 29 4.11 5.64 -13.22
C PHE A 29 5.31 5.60 -14.17
N CYS A 30 6.47 5.24 -13.62
CA CYS A 30 7.71 5.07 -14.35
C CYS A 30 8.03 3.59 -14.50
N GLY A 31 7.81 3.04 -15.69
CA GLY A 31 8.25 1.69 -16.05
C GLY A 31 9.77 1.61 -16.23
N ILE A 32 10.31 0.40 -16.36
CA ILE A 32 11.74 0.19 -16.60
C ILE A 32 12.08 0.65 -18.01
N ASN A 33 11.51 -0.02 -19.02
CA ASN A 33 11.68 0.27 -20.43
C ASN A 33 10.57 -0.37 -21.27
N PRO A 34 10.37 0.06 -22.54
CA PRO A 34 9.42 -0.59 -23.43
C PRO A 34 9.84 -2.03 -23.79
N GLY A 35 8.97 -3.00 -23.51
CA GLY A 35 9.07 -4.33 -24.10
C GLY A 35 8.68 -4.33 -25.59
N ARG A 36 8.99 -5.42 -26.33
CA ARG A 36 8.64 -5.53 -27.76
C ARG A 36 7.15 -5.32 -28.07
N VAL A 37 6.27 -5.88 -27.24
CA VAL A 37 4.81 -5.75 -27.42
C VAL A 37 4.36 -4.30 -27.22
N SER A 38 4.83 -3.65 -26.15
CA SER A 38 4.58 -2.23 -25.89
C SER A 38 5.09 -1.33 -27.00
N ALA A 39 6.30 -1.59 -27.51
CA ALA A 39 6.88 -0.84 -28.61
C ALA A 39 6.07 -1.00 -29.91
N ALA A 40 5.63 -2.22 -30.24
CA ALA A 40 4.81 -2.47 -31.43
C ALA A 40 3.43 -1.80 -31.34
N ALA A 41 2.84 -1.75 -30.14
CA ALA A 41 1.57 -1.08 -29.88
C ALA A 41 1.69 0.43 -29.65
N ALA A 42 2.91 0.97 -29.57
CA ALA A 42 3.20 2.33 -29.09
C ALA A 42 2.50 2.68 -27.75
N ALA A 43 2.37 1.69 -26.87
CA ALA A 43 1.56 1.77 -25.65
C ALA A 43 2.25 1.18 -24.42
N HIS A 44 2.16 1.87 -23.29
CA HIS A 44 2.72 1.44 -22.01
C HIS A 44 2.07 0.14 -21.52
N PHE A 45 2.91 -0.78 -21.03
CA PHE A 45 2.48 -2.06 -20.45
C PHE A 45 1.54 -2.92 -21.32
N ALA A 46 1.59 -2.77 -22.66
CA ALA A 46 0.66 -3.42 -23.59
C ALA A 46 0.73 -4.96 -23.72
N ASN A 47 1.64 -5.65 -23.03
CA ASN A 47 1.63 -7.10 -23.02
C ASN A 47 0.42 -7.59 -22.21
N PRO A 48 -0.50 -8.41 -22.75
CA PRO A 48 -1.69 -8.88 -22.02
C PRO A 48 -1.37 -9.65 -20.72
N ARG A 49 -0.18 -10.24 -20.63
CA ARG A 49 0.32 -10.92 -19.42
C ARG A 49 0.88 -9.95 -18.36
N ASN A 50 1.00 -8.65 -18.66
CA ASN A 50 1.39 -7.65 -17.69
C ASN A 50 0.17 -7.25 -16.85
N ASP A 51 0.35 -7.20 -15.53
CA ASP A 51 -0.75 -6.95 -14.60
C ASP A 51 -1.03 -5.47 -14.35
N PHE A 52 -0.24 -4.54 -14.93
CA PHE A 52 -0.29 -3.11 -14.61
C PHE A 52 -1.70 -2.50 -14.71
N TRP A 53 -2.37 -2.65 -15.86
CA TRP A 53 -3.69 -2.07 -16.08
C TRP A 53 -4.75 -2.67 -15.16
N ARG A 54 -4.65 -3.97 -14.87
CA ARG A 54 -5.53 -4.67 -13.92
C ARG A 54 -5.27 -4.22 -12.47
N LEU A 55 -4.01 -4.02 -12.10
CA LEU A 55 -3.63 -3.52 -10.77
C LEU A 55 -4.04 -2.06 -10.56
N LEU A 56 -3.97 -1.20 -11.59
CA LEU A 56 -4.51 0.16 -11.51
C LEU A 56 -6.00 0.16 -11.16
N GLN A 57 -6.79 -0.66 -11.85
CA GLN A 57 -8.23 -0.75 -11.61
C GLN A 57 -8.53 -1.41 -10.25
N ALA A 58 -7.86 -2.50 -9.91
CA ALA A 58 -8.04 -3.19 -8.62
C ALA A 58 -7.71 -2.28 -7.43
N ALA A 59 -6.64 -1.50 -7.53
CA ALA A 59 -6.25 -0.50 -6.53
C ALA A 59 -7.01 0.83 -6.64
N LYS A 60 -8.04 0.91 -7.50
CA LYS A 60 -8.92 2.08 -7.68
C LYS A 60 -8.20 3.37 -8.09
N PHE A 61 -7.07 3.25 -8.78
CA PHE A 61 -6.49 4.40 -9.48
C PHE A 61 -7.40 4.88 -10.60
N THR A 62 -8.10 3.96 -11.26
CA THR A 62 -8.96 4.22 -12.41
C THR A 62 -10.39 3.79 -12.16
N SER A 63 -11.35 4.52 -12.72
CA SER A 63 -12.79 4.24 -12.60
C SER A 63 -13.25 2.94 -13.29
N ARG A 64 -12.47 2.48 -14.28
CA ARG A 64 -12.69 1.23 -15.02
C ARG A 64 -11.35 0.61 -15.41
N LEU A 65 -11.40 -0.57 -16.01
CA LEU A 65 -10.24 -1.16 -16.68
C LEU A 65 -10.04 -0.43 -18.01
N TYR A 66 -8.83 0.11 -18.21
CA TYR A 66 -8.41 0.74 -19.46
C TYR A 66 -7.57 -0.22 -20.28
N GLU A 67 -7.75 -0.20 -21.59
CA GLU A 67 -6.87 -0.89 -22.52
C GLU A 67 -5.58 -0.09 -22.74
N PRO A 68 -4.44 -0.73 -23.03
CA PRO A 68 -3.17 -0.02 -23.23
C PRO A 68 -3.21 1.08 -24.29
N GLY A 69 -4.03 0.92 -25.33
CA GLY A 69 -4.21 1.94 -26.38
C GLY A 69 -4.90 3.22 -25.89
N GLU A 70 -5.65 3.13 -24.79
CA GLU A 70 -6.36 4.24 -24.15
C GLU A 70 -5.45 5.01 -23.16
N GLN A 71 -4.13 4.78 -23.19
CA GLN A 71 -3.18 5.33 -22.21
C GLN A 71 -3.23 6.85 -22.04
N PHE A 72 -3.68 7.61 -23.04
CA PHE A 72 -3.80 9.07 -22.91
C PHE A 72 -5.05 9.49 -22.13
N ASP A 73 -6.09 8.65 -22.08
CA ASP A 73 -7.32 8.96 -21.35
C ASP A 73 -7.13 8.92 -19.84
N VAL A 74 -6.14 8.18 -19.32
CA VAL A 74 -5.85 8.15 -17.87
C VAL A 74 -5.29 9.48 -17.33
N LEU A 75 -4.91 10.42 -18.20
CA LEU A 75 -4.61 11.79 -17.79
C LEU A 75 -5.83 12.45 -17.12
N LYS A 76 -7.05 12.10 -17.54
CA LYS A 76 -8.31 12.58 -16.92
C LYS A 76 -8.49 12.06 -15.50
N GLU A 77 -7.88 10.91 -15.21
CA GLU A 77 -7.79 10.33 -13.87
C GLU A 77 -6.58 10.89 -13.09
N GLY A 78 -5.85 11.88 -13.62
CA GLY A 78 -4.67 12.44 -12.96
C GLY A 78 -3.47 11.49 -12.93
N ILE A 79 -3.40 10.53 -13.87
CA ILE A 79 -2.32 9.53 -13.96
C ILE A 79 -1.47 9.80 -15.20
N GLY A 80 -0.14 9.81 -15.04
CA GLY A 80 0.82 9.84 -16.15
C GLY A 80 1.63 8.56 -16.25
N LEU A 81 2.27 8.34 -17.41
CA LEU A 81 3.08 7.16 -17.70
C LEU A 81 4.38 7.55 -18.42
N THR A 82 5.50 6.97 -17.99
CA THR A 82 6.81 7.14 -18.63
C THR A 82 7.67 5.89 -18.41
N ASN A 83 8.89 5.87 -18.95
CA ASN A 83 9.90 4.86 -18.66
C ASN A 83 11.23 5.48 -18.24
N ALA A 84 11.98 4.78 -17.39
CA ALA A 84 13.32 5.16 -16.96
C ALA A 84 14.32 5.06 -18.14
N ALA A 85 14.28 3.97 -18.90
CA ALA A 85 15.03 3.79 -20.13
C ALA A 85 14.10 3.78 -21.34
N TYR A 86 14.48 4.46 -22.42
CA TYR A 86 13.68 4.56 -23.64
C TYR A 86 13.99 3.49 -24.69
N ARG A 87 15.11 2.78 -24.54
CA ARG A 87 15.50 1.72 -25.46
C ARG A 87 14.58 0.51 -25.30
N THR A 88 13.99 0.08 -26.41
CA THR A 88 13.20 -1.16 -26.47
C THR A 88 14.10 -2.38 -26.37
N THR A 89 13.77 -3.30 -25.47
CA THR A 89 14.44 -4.60 -25.33
C THR A 89 13.42 -5.74 -25.16
N PRO A 90 13.81 -7.01 -25.36
CA PRO A 90 12.97 -8.17 -24.99
C PRO A 90 12.62 -8.20 -23.50
N GLY A 91 13.59 -7.91 -22.62
CA GLY A 91 13.37 -7.76 -21.19
C GLY A 91 14.39 -6.82 -20.53
N SER A 92 14.17 -6.51 -19.25
CA SER A 92 15.03 -5.59 -18.50
C SER A 92 16.46 -6.11 -18.30
N ALA A 93 16.67 -7.43 -18.37
CA ALA A 93 18.00 -8.04 -18.28
C ALA A 93 18.93 -7.67 -19.45
N ASP A 94 18.36 -7.24 -20.59
CA ASP A 94 19.12 -6.82 -21.78
C ASP A 94 19.55 -5.34 -21.72
N LEU A 95 19.10 -4.61 -20.69
CA LEU A 95 19.46 -3.21 -20.50
C LEU A 95 20.89 -3.07 -19.99
N ARG A 96 21.58 -2.07 -20.52
CA ARG A 96 22.89 -1.63 -20.09
C ARG A 96 22.72 -0.43 -19.17
N ARG A 97 23.70 -0.18 -18.31
CA ARG A 97 23.72 1.04 -17.48
C ARG A 97 23.54 2.32 -18.29
N SER A 98 24.16 2.37 -19.48
CA SER A 98 24.05 3.50 -20.40
C SER A 98 22.64 3.73 -20.98
N ASP A 99 21.76 2.74 -20.92
CA ASP A 99 20.38 2.90 -21.40
C ASP A 99 19.54 3.78 -20.45
N PHE A 100 20.03 4.00 -19.23
CA PHE A 100 19.44 4.91 -18.24
C PHE A 100 20.15 6.29 -18.18
N ASP A 101 21.14 6.53 -19.04
CA ASP A 101 21.84 7.82 -19.06
C ASP A 101 20.83 8.96 -19.30
N GLY A 102 20.85 9.99 -18.45
CA GLY A 102 19.91 11.12 -18.55
C GLY A 102 18.53 10.85 -17.95
N ALA A 103 18.27 9.68 -17.36
CA ALA A 103 16.97 9.35 -16.77
C ALA A 103 16.67 10.20 -15.53
N ALA A 104 17.64 10.37 -14.63
CA ALA A 104 17.48 11.17 -13.42
C ALA A 104 17.19 12.63 -13.77
N GLU A 105 17.99 13.24 -14.64
CA GLU A 105 17.83 14.64 -15.08
C GLU A 105 16.49 14.85 -15.81
N ARG A 106 16.03 13.86 -16.56
CA ARG A 106 14.72 13.90 -17.21
C ARG A 106 13.58 13.85 -16.20
N LEU A 107 13.63 12.95 -15.23
CA LEU A 107 12.60 12.84 -14.19
C LEU A 107 12.62 14.06 -13.27
N GLU A 108 13.79 14.63 -12.96
CA GLU A 108 13.92 15.90 -12.23
C GLU A 108 13.28 17.05 -13.00
N ARG A 109 13.51 17.11 -14.32
CA ARG A 109 12.87 18.11 -15.18
C ARG A 109 11.34 17.95 -15.19
N ILE A 110 10.83 16.72 -15.31
CA ILE A 110 9.40 16.42 -15.21
C ILE A 110 8.85 16.86 -13.86
N ALA A 111 9.53 16.52 -12.76
CA ALA A 111 9.11 16.90 -11.41
C ALA A 111 9.05 18.43 -11.25
N ARG A 112 10.06 19.14 -11.74
CA ARG A 112 10.14 20.61 -11.66
C ARG A 112 9.09 21.31 -12.53
N GLU A 113 8.90 20.86 -13.76
CA GLU A 113 8.07 21.54 -14.76
C GLU A 113 6.60 21.15 -14.67
N LEU A 114 6.31 19.88 -14.39
CA LEU A 114 4.95 19.33 -14.37
C LEU A 114 4.42 19.08 -12.96
N LYS A 115 5.27 19.14 -11.93
CA LYS A 115 4.87 19.08 -10.51
C LYS A 115 3.89 17.94 -10.15
N PRO A 116 4.10 16.69 -10.62
CA PRO A 116 3.32 15.56 -10.13
C PRO A 116 3.52 15.41 -8.62
N ARG A 117 2.48 14.97 -7.90
CA ARG A 117 2.62 14.72 -6.46
C ARG A 117 3.51 13.51 -6.17
N TRP A 118 3.39 12.47 -7.00
CA TRP A 118 4.12 11.21 -6.86
C TRP A 118 4.72 10.74 -8.18
N ILE A 119 5.89 10.10 -8.12
CA ILE A 119 6.40 9.21 -9.17
C ILE A 119 6.50 7.80 -8.61
N GLY A 120 5.74 6.87 -9.19
CA GLY A 120 5.73 5.45 -8.85
C GLY A 120 6.59 4.63 -9.81
N PHE A 121 7.72 4.12 -9.35
CA PHE A 121 8.59 3.23 -10.13
C PHE A 121 8.02 1.82 -10.14
N VAL A 122 7.64 1.32 -11.32
CA VAL A 122 7.07 -0.02 -11.49
C VAL A 122 8.21 -1.04 -11.60
N GLY A 123 8.64 -1.54 -10.44
CA GLY A 123 9.77 -2.44 -10.27
C GLY A 123 11.04 -1.74 -9.79
N LYS A 124 11.76 -2.39 -8.86
CA LYS A 124 13.03 -1.89 -8.27
C LYS A 124 14.08 -1.51 -9.32
N GLU A 125 14.09 -2.18 -10.46
CA GLU A 125 15.02 -1.92 -11.57
C GLU A 125 14.86 -0.53 -12.20
N ALA A 126 13.64 0.01 -12.28
CA ALA A 126 13.41 1.33 -12.85
C ALA A 126 14.05 2.43 -11.98
N TYR A 127 13.89 2.30 -10.66
CA TYR A 127 14.52 3.19 -9.68
C TYR A 127 16.05 3.01 -9.67
N ARG A 128 16.52 1.75 -9.59
CA ARG A 128 17.95 1.43 -9.58
C ARG A 128 18.67 1.91 -10.83
N GLY A 129 18.06 1.74 -12.01
CA GLY A 129 18.60 2.23 -13.27
C GLY A 129 18.70 3.76 -13.29
N THR A 130 17.69 4.45 -12.78
CA THR A 130 17.64 5.92 -12.72
C THR A 130 18.69 6.49 -11.76
N PHE A 131 18.76 5.99 -10.53
CA PHE A 131 19.54 6.62 -9.45
C PHE A 131 20.81 5.86 -9.05
N GLY A 132 21.01 4.63 -9.52
CA GLY A 132 22.15 3.79 -9.13
C GLY A 132 22.07 3.24 -7.70
N GLU A 133 20.91 3.36 -7.05
CA GLU A 133 20.65 2.97 -5.66
C GLU A 133 19.82 1.69 -5.58
N ARG A 134 19.91 0.96 -4.45
CA ARG A 134 19.05 -0.20 -4.19
C ARG A 134 17.84 0.24 -3.35
N PRO A 135 16.61 0.22 -3.92
CA PRO A 135 15.43 0.63 -3.18
C PRO A 135 14.80 -0.53 -2.40
N GLU A 136 14.03 -0.17 -1.38
CA GLU A 136 12.96 -1.01 -0.86
C GLU A 136 11.62 -0.69 -1.54
N LEU A 137 10.64 -1.59 -1.41
CA LEU A 137 9.28 -1.27 -1.85
C LEU A 137 8.68 -0.21 -0.93
N GLY A 138 7.80 0.64 -1.47
CA GLY A 138 7.15 1.70 -0.72
C GLY A 138 7.75 3.08 -0.96
N VAL A 139 7.50 3.99 0.00
CA VAL A 139 7.99 5.37 -0.02
C VAL A 139 9.51 5.39 0.08
N GLN A 140 10.16 6.28 -0.68
CA GLN A 140 11.61 6.51 -0.59
C GLN A 140 11.91 7.84 0.10
N ASP A 141 13.06 7.91 0.78
CA ASP A 141 13.55 9.16 1.38
C ASP A 141 13.89 10.21 0.32
N ARG A 142 14.39 9.76 -0.84
CA ARG A 142 14.67 10.61 -2.00
C ARG A 142 13.39 11.24 -2.53
N ARG A 143 13.44 12.55 -2.76
CA ARG A 143 12.42 13.34 -3.46
C ARG A 143 13.02 14.07 -4.66
N LEU A 144 12.17 14.45 -5.61
CA LEU A 144 12.53 15.33 -6.73
C LEU A 144 11.79 16.66 -6.56
N GLY A 145 12.42 17.63 -5.88
CA GLY A 145 11.70 18.79 -5.36
C GLY A 145 10.62 18.36 -4.36
N GLU A 146 9.38 18.78 -4.58
CA GLU A 146 8.22 18.36 -3.76
C GLU A 146 7.63 17.01 -4.20
N THR A 147 8.06 16.46 -5.34
CA THR A 147 7.54 15.18 -5.82
C THR A 147 8.10 14.02 -5.00
N HIS A 148 7.20 13.25 -4.40
CA HIS A 148 7.54 12.04 -3.66
C HIS A 148 7.83 10.86 -4.59
N LEU A 149 8.74 9.97 -4.15
CA LEU A 149 9.07 8.75 -4.89
C LEU A 149 8.53 7.52 -4.17
N PHE A 150 7.98 6.59 -4.96
CA PHE A 150 7.46 5.32 -4.48
C PHE A 150 7.93 4.19 -5.37
N VAL A 151 8.31 3.04 -4.80
CA VAL A 151 8.76 1.87 -5.57
C VAL A 151 7.76 0.74 -5.40
N LEU A 152 7.20 0.30 -6.53
CA LEU A 152 6.23 -0.77 -6.64
C LEU A 152 6.95 -2.08 -7.02
N PRO A 153 6.37 -3.25 -6.69
CA PRO A 153 6.81 -4.50 -7.28
C PRO A 153 6.63 -4.50 -8.81
N SER A 154 7.37 -5.35 -9.50
CA SER A 154 7.24 -5.46 -10.96
C SER A 154 5.87 -6.07 -11.33
N THR A 155 5.25 -5.52 -12.38
CA THR A 155 4.00 -6.04 -12.95
C THR A 155 4.22 -6.99 -14.12
N SER A 156 5.48 -7.21 -14.50
CA SER A 156 5.86 -8.10 -15.60
C SER A 156 5.74 -9.57 -15.18
N PRO A 157 5.21 -10.45 -16.04
CA PRO A 157 5.12 -11.88 -15.76
C PRO A 157 6.51 -12.54 -15.61
N ALA A 158 7.57 -11.94 -16.16
CA ALA A 158 8.94 -12.45 -16.03
C ALA A 158 9.48 -12.37 -14.59
N ASN A 159 8.86 -11.57 -13.73
CA ASN A 159 9.24 -11.37 -12.32
C ASN A 159 8.08 -11.79 -11.38
N ALA A 160 7.45 -12.93 -11.64
CA ALA A 160 6.30 -13.44 -10.88
C ALA A 160 6.60 -13.89 -9.43
N VAL A 161 7.71 -13.44 -8.84
CA VAL A 161 8.11 -13.75 -7.46
C VAL A 161 7.14 -13.13 -6.44
N VAL A 162 6.51 -12.00 -6.79
CA VAL A 162 5.56 -11.30 -5.91
C VAL A 162 4.12 -11.72 -6.27
N PRO A 163 3.36 -12.34 -5.34
CA PRO A 163 1.97 -12.73 -5.58
C PRO A 163 1.07 -11.54 -5.94
N TRP A 164 -0.08 -11.80 -6.57
CA TRP A 164 -1.06 -10.77 -6.93
C TRP A 164 -1.45 -9.89 -5.73
N LEU A 165 -1.88 -10.50 -4.62
CA LEU A 165 -2.36 -9.77 -3.44
C LEU A 165 -1.30 -8.82 -2.85
N GLU A 166 -0.03 -9.23 -2.89
CA GLU A 166 1.06 -8.37 -2.42
C GLU A 166 1.31 -7.21 -3.40
N ARG A 167 1.21 -7.45 -4.71
CA ARG A 167 1.29 -6.36 -5.71
C ARG A 167 0.14 -5.37 -5.55
N GLU A 168 -1.07 -5.88 -5.42
CA GLU A 168 -2.27 -5.07 -5.19
C GLU A 168 -2.14 -4.21 -3.94
N ARG A 169 -1.67 -4.76 -2.82
CA ARG A 169 -1.41 -4.00 -1.59
C ARG A 169 -0.51 -2.78 -1.83
N TRP A 170 0.62 -2.95 -2.52
CA TRP A 170 1.53 -1.83 -2.80
C TRP A 170 0.91 -0.78 -3.71
N PHE A 171 0.09 -1.20 -4.67
CA PHE A 171 -0.67 -0.28 -5.51
C PHE A 171 -1.76 0.46 -4.70
N GLN A 172 -2.48 -0.22 -3.80
CA GLN A 172 -3.47 0.40 -2.92
C GLN A 172 -2.82 1.43 -1.98
N GLU A 173 -1.61 1.16 -1.48
CA GLU A 173 -0.85 2.14 -0.70
C GLU A 173 -0.53 3.39 -1.51
N LEU A 174 0.02 3.24 -2.71
CA LEU A 174 0.27 4.41 -3.55
C LEU A 174 -1.03 5.12 -3.95
N ALA A 175 -2.13 4.39 -4.18
CA ALA A 175 -3.44 4.98 -4.50
C ALA A 175 -3.94 5.85 -3.34
N GLY A 176 -3.93 5.31 -2.12
CA GLY A 176 -4.30 6.03 -0.91
C GLY A 176 -3.45 7.27 -0.69
N ARG A 177 -2.12 7.13 -0.75
CA ARG A 177 -1.17 8.25 -0.57
C ARG A 177 -1.29 9.33 -1.65
N SER A 178 -1.54 8.95 -2.89
CA SER A 178 -1.63 9.89 -4.03
C SER A 178 -3.03 10.48 -4.22
N SER A 179 -4.06 9.92 -3.60
CA SER A 179 -5.43 10.42 -3.68
C SER A 179 -5.61 11.82 -3.09
N GLY A 180 -4.79 12.19 -2.10
CA GLY A 180 -4.99 13.40 -1.31
C GLY A 180 -6.15 13.31 -0.31
N LEU A 181 -6.78 12.14 -0.17
CA LEU A 181 -7.80 11.87 0.83
C LEU A 181 -7.16 11.65 2.21
N PRO A 182 -7.84 12.05 3.30
CA PRO A 182 -7.35 11.80 4.64
C PRO A 182 -7.41 10.31 5.01
N LEU A 183 -6.76 9.93 6.11
CA LEU A 183 -6.91 8.61 6.72
C LEU A 183 -8.05 8.61 7.74
N ARG A 184 -8.91 7.59 7.70
CA ARG A 184 -9.92 7.36 8.75
C ARG A 184 -9.18 7.04 10.04
N ARG A 185 -9.49 7.74 11.12
CA ARG A 185 -8.94 7.44 12.45
C ARG A 185 -9.78 6.34 13.09
N ALA A 186 -9.12 5.36 13.68
CA ALA A 186 -9.75 4.22 14.31
C ALA A 186 -8.98 3.77 15.56
N VAL A 187 -9.64 3.04 16.44
CA VAL A 187 -9.06 2.42 17.63
C VAL A 187 -9.35 0.93 17.63
N ARG A 188 -8.46 0.15 18.23
CA ARG A 188 -8.67 -1.26 18.53
C ARG A 188 -8.16 -1.58 19.92
N ALA A 189 -8.61 -2.68 20.51
CA ALA A 189 -8.05 -3.17 21.76
C ALA A 189 -7.54 -4.60 21.61
N LEU A 190 -6.29 -4.82 21.99
CA LEU A 190 -5.78 -6.14 22.26
C LEU A 190 -6.28 -6.56 23.66
N VAL A 191 -7.44 -7.22 23.67
CA VAL A 191 -8.08 -7.68 24.92
C VAL A 191 -7.51 -9.03 25.32
N LEU A 192 -6.89 -9.10 26.50
CA LEU A 192 -6.28 -10.30 27.06
C LEU A 192 -6.94 -10.72 28.38
N ASP A 193 -7.06 -12.02 28.60
CA ASP A 193 -7.50 -12.59 29.87
C ASP A 193 -6.33 -13.09 30.75
N PRO A 194 -6.57 -13.56 31.99
CA PRO A 194 -5.50 -14.06 32.87
C PRO A 194 -4.82 -15.34 32.37
N ALA A 195 -5.37 -16.01 31.36
CA ALA A 195 -4.78 -17.17 30.70
C ALA A 195 -4.03 -16.78 29.40
N ASP A 196 -3.78 -15.49 29.21
CA ASP A 196 -3.13 -14.89 28.03
C ASP A 196 -3.85 -15.20 26.70
N ARG A 197 -5.14 -15.53 26.76
CA ARG A 197 -5.96 -15.64 25.55
C ARG A 197 -6.28 -14.25 25.03
N VAL A 198 -6.36 -14.11 23.71
CA VAL A 198 -6.74 -12.87 23.04
C VAL A 198 -8.14 -12.98 22.43
N LEU A 199 -8.99 -11.98 22.67
CA LEU A 199 -10.30 -11.87 22.01
C LEU A 199 -10.12 -11.24 20.63
N LEU A 200 -10.62 -11.90 19.59
CA LEU A 200 -10.59 -11.40 18.21
C LEU A 200 -11.98 -11.47 17.59
N VAL A 201 -12.26 -10.51 16.70
CA VAL A 201 -13.46 -10.45 15.87
C VAL A 201 -13.12 -10.92 14.45
N ARG A 202 -14.07 -11.64 13.82
CA ARG A 202 -13.94 -12.18 12.47
C ARG A 202 -14.62 -11.25 11.49
N PHE A 203 -13.85 -10.76 10.53
CA PHE A 203 -14.34 -10.02 9.39
C PHE A 203 -14.40 -10.93 8.15
N GLU A 204 -15.52 -10.86 7.43
CA GLU A 204 -15.72 -11.60 6.17
C GLU A 204 -15.75 -10.63 4.99
N TRP A 205 -14.88 -10.87 4.00
CA TRP A 205 -14.89 -10.21 2.70
C TRP A 205 -15.13 -11.26 1.61
N PRO A 206 -15.57 -10.85 0.41
CA PRO A 206 -15.86 -11.79 -0.69
C PRO A 206 -14.71 -12.75 -1.03
N ASP A 207 -13.46 -12.34 -0.80
CA ASP A 207 -12.25 -13.05 -1.19
C ASP A 207 -11.39 -13.55 -0.01
N LYS A 208 -11.73 -13.18 1.23
CA LYS A 208 -10.93 -13.52 2.42
C LYS A 208 -11.70 -13.39 3.73
N THR A 209 -11.25 -14.13 4.73
CA THR A 209 -11.64 -13.99 6.13
C THR A 209 -10.44 -13.50 6.93
N VAL A 210 -10.60 -12.49 7.78
CA VAL A 210 -9.51 -11.99 8.65
C VAL A 210 -10.00 -11.83 10.07
N TRP A 211 -9.16 -12.22 11.02
CA TRP A 211 -9.37 -11.99 12.45
C TRP A 211 -8.55 -10.78 12.91
N ALA A 212 -9.17 -9.87 13.64
CA ALA A 212 -8.47 -8.70 14.18
C ALA A 212 -8.95 -8.40 15.61
N PRO A 213 -8.17 -7.63 16.38
CA PRO A 213 -8.66 -7.13 17.66
C PRO A 213 -9.92 -6.27 17.47
N PRO A 214 -10.92 -6.34 18.37
CA PRO A 214 -12.14 -5.54 18.28
C PRO A 214 -11.85 -4.04 18.26
N GLY A 215 -12.75 -3.29 17.65
CA GLY A 215 -12.70 -1.84 17.58
C GLY A 215 -13.06 -1.26 16.21
N GLY A 216 -13.35 0.03 16.19
CA GLY A 216 -13.85 0.74 15.02
C GLY A 216 -13.40 2.20 14.92
N GLY A 217 -14.22 3.01 14.27
CA GLY A 217 -13.88 4.38 13.91
C GLY A 217 -13.96 5.34 15.08
N ILE A 218 -13.11 6.37 15.08
CA ILE A 218 -13.27 7.50 16.01
C ILE A 218 -14.23 8.50 15.39
N ASP A 219 -15.30 8.82 16.10
CA ASP A 219 -16.31 9.77 15.63
C ASP A 219 -15.85 11.24 15.76
N PRO A 220 -16.45 12.17 14.98
CA PRO A 220 -16.12 13.58 15.09
C PRO A 220 -16.34 14.12 16.51
N GLY A 221 -15.27 14.62 17.13
CA GLY A 221 -15.29 15.18 18.49
C GLY A 221 -14.99 14.16 19.59
N GLU A 222 -14.85 12.88 19.25
CA GLU A 222 -14.55 11.80 20.18
C GLU A 222 -13.03 11.64 20.40
N THR A 223 -12.62 11.39 21.63
CA THR A 223 -11.24 11.00 21.95
C THR A 223 -11.00 9.52 21.63
N PRO A 224 -9.76 9.07 21.35
CA PRO A 224 -9.47 7.65 21.19
C PRO A 224 -9.93 6.78 22.38
N GLU A 225 -9.82 7.31 23.59
CA GLU A 225 -10.20 6.65 24.83
C GLU A 225 -11.73 6.47 24.95
N GLU A 226 -12.52 7.48 24.56
CA GLU A 226 -13.98 7.37 24.49
C GLU A 226 -14.40 6.38 23.40
N ALA A 227 -13.78 6.47 22.23
CA ALA A 227 -14.05 5.59 21.10
C ALA A 227 -13.84 4.12 21.47
N ILE A 228 -12.73 3.77 22.12
CA ILE A 228 -12.45 2.37 22.42
C ILE A 228 -13.42 1.80 23.47
N VAL A 229 -13.86 2.62 24.43
CA VAL A 229 -14.89 2.22 25.40
C VAL A 229 -16.22 1.96 24.71
N ARG A 230 -16.63 2.84 23.79
CA ARG A 230 -17.85 2.65 22.99
C ARG A 230 -17.76 1.39 22.14
N GLU A 231 -16.73 1.27 21.33
CA GLU A 231 -16.57 0.15 20.38
C GLU A 231 -16.51 -1.22 21.07
N LEU A 232 -15.84 -1.34 22.23
CA LEU A 232 -15.81 -2.61 22.97
C LEU A 232 -17.15 -2.98 23.61
N ALA A 233 -17.95 -1.99 24.00
CA ALA A 233 -19.31 -2.24 24.46
C ALA A 233 -20.20 -2.69 23.29
N GLU A 234 -20.14 -1.97 22.16
CA GLU A 234 -20.91 -2.24 20.95
C GLU A 234 -20.62 -3.61 20.36
N GLU A 235 -19.33 -3.90 20.12
CA GLU A 235 -18.90 -5.14 19.49
C GLU A 235 -18.87 -6.31 20.47
N CYS A 236 -18.36 -6.16 21.69
CA CYS A 236 -18.08 -7.31 22.57
C CYS A 236 -18.97 -7.37 23.82
N GLY A 237 -19.69 -6.29 24.15
CA GLY A 237 -20.36 -6.14 25.44
C GLY A 237 -19.42 -5.85 26.62
N LEU A 238 -18.15 -5.54 26.35
CA LEU A 238 -17.15 -5.34 27.39
C LEU A 238 -17.23 -3.91 27.95
N ARG A 239 -17.50 -3.79 29.25
CA ARG A 239 -17.63 -2.52 29.99
C ARG A 239 -16.83 -2.57 31.29
N GLY A 240 -16.52 -1.38 31.83
CA GLY A 240 -15.93 -1.25 33.17
C GLY A 240 -14.51 -1.80 33.30
N PHE A 241 -13.72 -1.73 32.23
CA PHE A 241 -12.32 -2.14 32.20
C PHE A 241 -11.38 -0.94 32.44
N GLU A 242 -10.16 -1.21 32.87
CA GLU A 242 -9.08 -0.22 32.88
C GLU A 242 -8.40 -0.21 31.51
N LEU A 243 -8.37 0.96 30.87
CA LEU A 243 -7.68 1.11 29.59
C LEU A 243 -6.17 1.17 29.83
N GLY A 244 -5.45 0.17 29.31
CA GLY A 244 -4.00 0.12 29.38
C GLY A 244 -3.32 1.03 28.33
N PRO A 245 -2.00 0.92 28.18
CA PRO A 245 -1.24 1.77 27.28
C PRO A 245 -1.59 1.53 25.80
N LEU A 246 -1.39 2.56 24.98
CA LEU A 246 -1.28 2.42 23.54
C LEU A 246 -0.02 1.60 23.23
N ILE A 247 -0.19 0.41 22.64
CA ILE A 247 0.93 -0.51 22.39
C ILE A 247 1.36 -0.49 20.92
N TRP A 248 0.42 -0.38 19.99
CA TRP A 248 0.70 -0.48 18.56
C TRP A 248 -0.06 0.56 17.75
N THR A 249 0.49 0.88 16.58
CA THR A 249 -0.21 1.62 15.52
C THR A 249 -0.24 0.79 14.26
N ARG A 250 -1.25 1.00 13.42
CA ARG A 250 -1.33 0.34 12.11
C ARG A 250 -1.90 1.30 11.09
N THR A 251 -1.23 1.43 9.94
CA THR A 251 -1.82 2.10 8.78
C THR A 251 -2.03 1.08 7.67
N HIS A 252 -3.27 0.98 7.19
CA HIS A 252 -3.56 0.22 5.98
C HIS A 252 -4.27 1.12 4.98
N TRP A 253 -3.96 0.92 3.71
CA TRP A 253 -4.36 1.82 2.63
C TRP A 253 -5.40 1.16 1.76
N HIS A 254 -6.53 1.83 1.58
CA HIS A 254 -7.61 1.39 0.73
C HIS A 254 -8.53 2.58 0.45
N THR A 255 -8.81 2.84 -0.82
CA THR A 255 -9.59 4.02 -1.24
C THR A 255 -11.07 3.72 -1.46
N ASP A 256 -11.52 2.47 -1.28
CA ASP A 256 -12.93 2.08 -1.37
C ASP A 256 -13.70 2.31 -0.05
N MET A 257 -13.25 3.29 0.75
CA MET A 257 -13.82 3.62 2.07
C MET A 257 -14.46 5.00 2.05
N GLY A 258 -15.38 5.27 1.11
CA GLY A 258 -16.27 6.43 1.19
C GLY A 258 -15.60 7.79 1.41
N GLY A 259 -14.47 8.07 0.75
CA GLY A 259 -13.75 9.34 0.86
C GLY A 259 -12.48 9.33 1.71
N TRP A 260 -12.08 8.16 2.22
CA TRP A 260 -10.81 7.97 2.91
C TRP A 260 -9.75 7.34 1.99
N GLY A 261 -8.48 7.72 2.17
CA GLY A 261 -7.34 7.11 1.47
C GLY A 261 -6.86 5.80 2.11
N GLY A 262 -7.36 5.50 3.30
CA GLY A 262 -6.94 4.40 4.16
C GLY A 262 -7.42 4.63 5.59
N GLN A 263 -6.94 3.79 6.51
CA GLN A 263 -7.27 3.88 7.93
C GLN A 263 -5.99 3.78 8.77
N ALA A 264 -5.90 4.68 9.75
CA ALA A 264 -4.86 4.74 10.76
C ALA A 264 -5.47 4.31 12.11
N GLU A 265 -4.93 3.25 12.68
CA GLU A 265 -5.42 2.61 13.89
C GLU A 265 -4.45 2.82 15.05
N GLN A 266 -5.02 3.08 16.22
CA GLN A 266 -4.36 3.03 17.52
C GLN A 266 -4.82 1.79 18.28
N ILE A 267 -3.90 0.93 18.71
CA ILE A 267 -4.22 -0.35 19.36
C ILE A 267 -3.78 -0.31 20.82
N TYR A 268 -4.75 -0.32 21.72
CA TYR A 268 -4.54 -0.27 23.17
C TYR A 268 -4.52 -1.67 23.78
N LEU A 269 -3.77 -1.84 24.87
CA LEU A 269 -3.81 -3.06 25.68
C LEU A 269 -4.99 -2.97 26.66
N VAL A 270 -5.82 -4.01 26.71
CA VAL A 270 -6.88 -4.15 27.72
C VAL A 270 -6.73 -5.51 28.38
N ARG A 271 -6.68 -5.54 29.71
CA ARG A 271 -6.69 -6.78 30.49
C ARG A 271 -8.00 -6.88 31.25
N THR A 272 -8.65 -8.04 31.18
CA THR A 272 -9.96 -8.29 31.79
C THR A 272 -10.08 -9.73 32.22
N GLU A 273 -11.00 -10.06 33.12
CA GLU A 273 -11.43 -11.45 33.30
C GLU A 273 -12.04 -12.00 32.01
N ALA A 274 -11.97 -13.32 31.84
CA ALA A 274 -12.59 -13.99 30.71
C ALA A 274 -14.12 -13.83 30.75
N PHE A 275 -14.72 -13.55 29.59
CA PHE A 275 -16.16 -13.41 29.43
C PHE A 275 -16.62 -14.03 28.12
N GLU A 276 -17.91 -14.38 28.05
CA GLU A 276 -18.55 -14.74 26.79
C GLU A 276 -19.00 -13.44 26.09
N PRO A 277 -18.54 -13.16 24.85
CA PRO A 277 -18.93 -11.94 24.15
C PRO A 277 -20.45 -11.80 24.03
N ALA A 278 -20.96 -10.65 24.45
CA ALA A 278 -22.39 -10.32 24.43
C ALA A 278 -22.58 -8.92 23.82
N PRO A 279 -22.45 -8.79 22.48
CA PRO A 279 -22.50 -7.51 21.78
C PRO A 279 -23.78 -6.72 22.10
N GLU A 280 -23.67 -5.39 22.17
CA GLU A 280 -24.87 -4.53 22.25
C GLU A 280 -25.50 -4.30 20.88
N TRP A 281 -24.67 -4.34 19.83
CA TRP A 281 -25.17 -4.34 18.48
C TRP A 281 -25.95 -5.63 18.17
N THR A 282 -27.03 -5.44 17.44
CA THR A 282 -27.77 -6.55 16.84
C THR A 282 -26.90 -7.28 15.82
N GLU A 283 -27.24 -8.54 15.52
CA GLU A 283 -26.56 -9.32 14.46
C GLU A 283 -26.54 -8.58 13.13
N ALA A 284 -27.62 -7.87 12.78
CA ALA A 284 -27.69 -7.09 11.54
C ALA A 284 -26.70 -5.92 11.53
N GLN A 285 -26.45 -5.27 12.66
CA GLN A 285 -25.47 -4.18 12.79
C GLN A 285 -24.04 -4.72 12.70
N LEU A 286 -23.75 -5.84 13.38
CA LEU A 286 -22.44 -6.51 13.29
C LEU A 286 -22.13 -6.91 11.84
N VAL A 287 -23.10 -7.50 11.14
CA VAL A 287 -22.95 -7.88 9.73
C VAL A 287 -22.76 -6.65 8.84
N ALA A 288 -23.43 -5.53 9.13
CA ALA A 288 -23.25 -4.28 8.38
C ALA A 288 -21.82 -3.73 8.52
N GLU A 289 -21.18 -3.93 9.67
CA GLU A 289 -19.76 -3.62 9.91
C GLU A 289 -18.81 -4.75 9.49
N GLY A 290 -19.33 -5.80 8.84
CA GLY A 290 -18.57 -6.93 8.32
C GLY A 290 -18.15 -7.96 9.38
N ILE A 291 -18.62 -7.83 10.62
CA ILE A 291 -18.32 -8.74 11.73
C ILE A 291 -19.27 -9.94 11.68
N SER A 292 -18.69 -11.14 11.61
CA SER A 292 -19.43 -12.41 11.48
C SER A 292 -19.21 -13.38 12.64
N GLY A 293 -18.46 -12.97 13.66
CA GLY A 293 -18.21 -13.80 14.84
C GLY A 293 -17.06 -13.29 15.69
N GLN A 294 -16.93 -13.83 16.89
CA GLN A 294 -15.90 -13.48 17.86
C GLN A 294 -15.50 -14.71 18.63
N ARG A 295 -14.23 -14.81 19.02
CA ARG A 295 -13.78 -15.85 19.94
C ARG A 295 -12.47 -15.50 20.62
N TRP A 296 -12.23 -16.15 21.74
CA TRP A 296 -10.93 -16.20 22.39
C TRP A 296 -9.99 -17.16 21.66
N PHE A 297 -8.74 -16.75 21.54
CA PHE A 297 -7.63 -17.53 20.99
C PHE A 297 -6.53 -17.67 22.03
N THR A 298 -6.01 -18.88 22.23
CA THR A 298 -4.70 -19.01 22.88
C THR A 298 -3.60 -18.47 21.95
N PRO A 299 -2.43 -18.08 22.47
CA PRO A 299 -1.29 -17.67 21.64
C PRO A 299 -0.90 -18.71 20.57
N GLU A 300 -1.03 -20.01 20.87
CA GLU A 300 -0.78 -21.10 19.92
C GLU A 300 -1.86 -21.18 18.84
N GLN A 301 -3.13 -20.96 19.18
CA GLN A 301 -4.22 -20.91 18.20
C GLN A 301 -4.09 -19.70 17.27
N ALA A 302 -3.54 -18.58 17.77
CA ALA A 302 -3.24 -17.40 16.96
C ALA A 302 -2.07 -17.63 15.98
N ASP A 303 -1.32 -18.74 16.11
CA ASP A 303 -0.26 -19.16 15.19
C ASP A 303 -0.72 -20.26 14.22
N ALA A 304 -1.98 -20.70 14.30
CA ALA A 304 -2.49 -21.82 13.53
C ALA A 304 -2.52 -21.52 12.02
N GLN A 305 -2.10 -22.51 11.22
CA GLN A 305 -2.12 -22.40 9.76
C GLN A 305 -3.55 -22.23 9.22
N GLY A 306 -3.68 -21.42 8.17
CA GLY A 306 -4.95 -21.20 7.48
C GLY A 306 -5.80 -20.04 8.01
N LEU A 307 -5.37 -19.38 9.08
CA LEU A 307 -5.98 -18.15 9.56
C LEU A 307 -5.20 -16.93 9.08
N VAL A 308 -5.93 -15.86 8.76
CA VAL A 308 -5.35 -14.56 8.44
C VAL A 308 -5.68 -13.63 9.59
N PHE A 309 -4.67 -12.93 10.10
CA PHE A 309 -4.82 -11.95 11.15
C PHE A 309 -4.51 -10.54 10.64
N ALA A 310 -5.05 -9.54 11.31
CA ALA A 310 -4.65 -8.14 11.14
C ALA A 310 -4.28 -7.59 12.54
N PRO A 311 -3.02 -7.20 12.79
CA PRO A 311 -1.89 -7.23 11.85
C PRO A 311 -1.51 -8.66 11.43
N ARG A 312 -0.95 -8.84 10.22
CA ARG A 312 -0.56 -10.18 9.73
C ARG A 312 0.38 -10.95 10.67
N ARG A 313 1.20 -10.23 11.44
CA ARG A 313 2.16 -10.80 12.40
C ARG A 313 1.61 -10.84 13.83
N LEU A 314 0.30 -10.85 14.02
CA LEU A 314 -0.34 -10.80 15.34
C LEU A 314 0.22 -11.84 16.31
N SER A 315 0.39 -13.10 15.88
CA SER A 315 1.01 -14.17 16.68
C SER A 315 2.36 -13.75 17.25
N MET A 316 3.31 -13.38 16.39
CA MET A 316 4.65 -12.95 16.80
C MET A 316 4.62 -11.72 17.72
N LEU A 317 3.75 -10.75 17.43
CA LEU A 317 3.59 -9.53 18.23
C LEU A 317 3.02 -9.83 19.62
N LEU A 318 2.04 -10.72 19.71
CA LEU A 318 1.45 -11.19 20.96
C LEU A 318 2.49 -11.91 21.81
N TRP A 319 3.26 -12.84 21.22
CA TRP A 319 4.34 -13.54 21.93
C TRP A 319 5.38 -12.59 22.50
N ASN A 320 5.81 -11.57 21.75
CA ASN A 320 6.73 -10.57 22.24
C ASN A 320 6.13 -9.76 23.40
N LEU A 321 4.87 -9.33 23.27
CA LEU A 321 4.17 -8.59 24.33
C LEU A 321 4.03 -9.41 25.62
N LEU A 322 3.68 -10.69 25.51
CA LEU A 322 3.53 -11.57 26.68
C LEU A 322 4.86 -11.84 27.38
N ARG A 323 5.95 -12.01 26.61
CA ARG A 323 7.29 -12.26 27.15
C ARG A 323 7.89 -11.01 27.78
N ASP A 324 7.82 -9.88 27.10
CA ASP A 324 8.62 -8.69 27.41
C ASP A 324 7.80 -7.56 28.06
N GLY A 325 6.46 -7.68 28.06
CA GLY A 325 5.55 -6.61 28.44
C GLY A 325 5.38 -5.56 27.32
N PRO A 326 4.51 -4.55 27.54
CA PRO A 326 4.36 -3.44 26.59
C PRO A 326 5.65 -2.63 26.53
N LEU A 327 6.08 -2.29 25.32
CA LEU A 327 7.23 -1.40 25.11
C LEU A 327 6.86 0.03 25.45
N THR A 328 7.86 0.84 25.79
CA THR A 328 7.68 2.27 26.11
C THR A 328 7.33 3.10 24.89
N GLU A 329 7.77 2.69 23.70
CA GLU A 329 7.44 3.32 22.42
C GLU A 329 6.41 2.49 21.66
N THR A 330 5.51 3.19 20.96
CA THR A 330 4.52 2.56 20.10
C THR A 330 5.17 2.05 18.81
N ILE A 331 4.74 0.87 18.37
CA ILE A 331 5.29 0.24 17.15
C ILE A 331 4.25 0.24 16.05
N ASP A 332 4.66 0.62 14.82
CA ASP A 332 3.89 0.32 13.62
C ASP A 332 3.95 -1.19 13.33
N VAL A 333 2.84 -1.87 13.52
CA VAL A 333 2.76 -3.32 13.36
C VAL A 333 2.64 -3.75 11.90
N GLY A 334 2.41 -2.80 10.98
CA GLY A 334 2.15 -3.04 9.57
C GLY A 334 0.80 -3.69 9.31
N VAL A 335 0.49 -3.90 8.02
CA VAL A 335 -0.77 -4.49 7.54
C VAL A 335 -0.87 -5.98 7.90
#